data_AF-A0AAU9UKW7-F1
#
_entry.id   AF-A0AAU9UKW7-F1
#
_cell.length_a   1.000
_cell.length_b   1.000
_cell.length_c   1.000
_cell.angle_alpha   90.00
_cell.angle_beta   90.00
_cell.angle_gamma   90.00
#
_symmetry.space_group_name_H-M   'P 1'
#
loop_
_entity.id
_entity.type
_entity.pdbx_description
1 polymer ?
#
loop_
_entity_poly.entity_id
_entity_poly.type
_entity_poly.pdbx_seq_one_letter_code
_entity_poly.pdbx_strand_id
1 'polypeptide(L)'
;MQSPKDIELRLSALLPLLPRKFISEGWCYIMEDCPDRCAIQTFNDYIVSQWLENESFINTWCVHGERHLTTNAIESWYKKFNSAVSKNANLYQLLNVLKEDADLQIVVATQYE
;
A
#
# COMPACT_ATOMS: atom_id res chain seq x y z
N MET A 1 19.02 19.94 -12.95
CA MET A 1 18.13 20.42 -11.87
C MET A 1 16.84 19.62 -11.96
N GLN A 2 16.49 18.89 -10.91
CA GLN A 2 15.24 18.11 -10.86
C GLN A 2 14.07 19.08 -10.64
N SER A 3 12.92 18.84 -11.28
CA SER A 3 11.76 19.73 -11.15
C SER A 3 11.27 19.70 -9.71
N PRO A 4 10.95 20.86 -9.08
CA PRO A 4 10.47 20.91 -7.69
C PRO A 4 9.27 19.99 -7.42
N LYS A 5 8.42 19.76 -8.43
CA LYS A 5 7.26 18.85 -8.35
C LYS A 5 7.64 17.38 -8.11
N ASP A 6 8.81 16.96 -8.58
CA ASP A 6 9.26 15.58 -8.46
C ASP A 6 9.75 15.28 -7.04
N ILE A 7 10.16 16.30 -6.29
CA ILE A 7 10.70 16.15 -4.93
C ILE A 7 9.56 15.91 -3.94
N GLU A 8 8.52 16.73 -3.97
CA GLU A 8 7.33 16.59 -3.11
C GLU A 8 6.65 15.23 -3.27
N LEU A 9 6.46 14.79 -4.51
CA LEU A 9 5.89 13.47 -4.80
C LEU A 9 6.76 12.34 -4.23
N ARG A 10 8.08 12.44 -4.40
CA ARG A 10 9.03 11.45 -3.89
C ARG A 10 9.07 11.42 -2.37
N LEU A 11 9.07 12.58 -1.71
CA LEU A 11 9.07 12.65 -0.25
C LEU A 11 7.75 12.14 0.33
N SER A 12 6.62 12.49 -0.30
CA SER A 12 5.30 11.98 0.07
C SER A 12 5.23 10.44 0.01
N ALA A 13 5.87 9.84 -1.00
CA ALA A 13 5.96 8.38 -1.13
C ALA A 13 6.79 7.71 -0.02
N LEU A 14 7.63 8.46 0.70
CA LEU A 14 8.48 7.95 1.79
C LEU A 14 7.85 8.13 3.18
N LEU A 15 6.79 8.94 3.31
CA LEU A 15 6.09 9.15 4.58
C LEU A 15 5.69 7.84 5.29
N PRO A 16 5.17 6.80 4.61
CA PRO A 16 4.82 5.53 5.26
C PRO A 16 5.97 4.81 5.95
N LEU A 17 7.21 5.11 5.53
CA LEU A 17 8.42 4.49 6.05
C LEU A 17 8.91 5.17 7.32
N LEU A 18 8.41 6.36 7.64
CA LEU A 18 8.75 7.05 8.87
C LEU A 18 8.09 6.36 10.07
N PRO A 19 8.75 6.33 11.24
CA PRO A 19 8.07 5.95 12.47
C PRO A 19 6.80 6.77 12.62
N ARG A 20 5.67 6.13 12.93
CA ARG A 20 4.34 6.73 12.99
C ARG A 20 4.32 8.16 13.55
N LYS A 21 4.96 8.38 14.69
CA LYS A 21 5.00 9.67 15.39
C LYS A 21 5.57 10.85 14.57
N PHE A 22 6.32 10.56 13.50
CA PHE A 22 6.95 11.55 12.63
C PHE A 22 6.21 11.76 11.30
N ILE A 23 5.13 11.02 11.01
CA ILE A 23 4.43 11.15 9.71
C ILE A 23 3.83 12.54 9.54
N SER A 24 3.13 13.06 10.55
CA SER A 24 2.51 14.39 10.49
C SER A 24 3.56 15.51 10.41
N GLU A 25 4.65 15.38 11.18
CA GLU A 25 5.78 16.33 11.13
C GLU A 25 6.50 16.28 9.76
N GLY A 26 6.69 15.08 9.21
CA GLY A 26 7.26 14.89 7.88
C GLY A 26 6.41 15.51 6.78
N TRP A 27 5.08 15.44 6.89
CA TRP A 27 4.19 16.14 5.96
C TRP A 27 4.32 17.67 6.06
N CYS A 28 4.38 18.22 7.27
CA CYS A 28 4.63 19.66 7.46
C CYS A 28 5.95 20.10 6.81
N TYR A 29 7.02 19.31 7.00
CA TYR A 29 8.32 19.58 6.37
C TYR A 29 8.24 19.60 4.84
N ILE A 30 7.50 18.66 4.24
CA ILE A 30 7.31 18.61 2.78
C ILE A 30 6.57 19.86 2.28
N MET A 31 5.56 20.32 3.02
CA MET A 31 4.76 21.49 2.67
C MET A 31 5.53 22.82 2.85
N GLU A 32 6.40 22.91 3.85
CA GLU A 32 7.21 24.11 4.11
C GLU A 32 8.21 24.42 2.99
N ASP A 33 8.80 23.40 2.37
CA ASP A 33 9.78 23.55 1.29
C ASP A 33 9.11 23.62 -0.11
N CYS A 34 7.77 23.55 -0.18
CA CYS A 34 7.04 23.57 -1.44
C CYS A 34 6.53 24.98 -1.79
N PRO A 35 7.09 25.65 -2.82
CA PRO A 35 6.60 26.96 -3.23
C PRO A 35 5.19 26.86 -3.81
N ASP A 36 4.27 27.67 -3.30
CA ASP A 36 2.86 27.80 -3.70
C ASP A 36 2.68 27.70 -5.23
N ARG A 37 2.22 26.54 -5.69
CA ARG A 37 1.87 26.32 -7.09
C ARG A 37 0.56 25.53 -7.14
N CYS A 38 -0.49 26.17 -7.64
CA CYS A 38 -1.80 25.53 -7.90
C CYS A 38 -1.73 24.18 -8.63
N ALA A 39 -0.63 23.90 -9.35
CA ALA A 39 -0.46 22.66 -10.10
C ALA A 39 -0.36 21.38 -9.24
N ILE A 40 -0.02 21.48 -7.94
CA ILE A 40 0.10 20.31 -7.04
C ILE A 40 -0.96 20.30 -5.92
N GLN A 41 -1.76 21.37 -5.81
CA GLN A 41 -2.77 21.51 -4.76
C GLN A 41 -3.74 20.31 -4.71
N THR A 42 -4.21 19.84 -5.87
CA THR A 42 -5.11 18.68 -5.95
C THR A 42 -4.46 17.40 -5.39
N PHE A 43 -3.15 17.23 -5.55
CA PHE A 43 -2.42 16.10 -4.97
C PHE A 43 -2.30 16.27 -3.45
N ASN A 44 -2.03 17.48 -2.97
CA ASN A 44 -1.92 17.75 -1.54
C ASN A 44 -3.25 17.54 -0.81
N ASP A 45 -4.35 18.04 -1.40
CA ASP A 45 -5.70 17.82 -0.89
C ASP A 45 -6.04 16.32 -0.85
N TYR A 46 -5.62 15.57 -1.86
CA TYR A 46 -5.77 14.11 -1.89
C TYR A 46 -4.95 13.43 -0.79
N ILE A 47 -3.68 13.80 -0.61
CA ILE A 47 -2.82 13.21 0.42
C ILE A 47 -3.43 13.44 1.80
N VAL A 48 -3.83 14.67 2.09
CA VAL A 48 -4.42 15.01 3.39
C VAL A 48 -5.72 14.24 3.62
N SER A 49 -6.69 14.35 2.71
CA SER A 49 -8.02 13.74 2.89
C SER A 49 -8.01 12.23 2.92
N GLN A 50 -7.16 11.58 2.12
CA GLN A 50 -7.15 10.12 2.03
C GLN A 50 -6.21 9.47 3.03
N TRP A 51 -5.07 10.10 3.35
CA TRP A 51 -4.00 9.43 4.08
C TRP A 51 -3.70 10.02 5.45
N LEU A 52 -3.93 11.32 5.67
CA LEU A 52 -3.48 12.01 6.89
C LEU A 52 -4.61 12.49 7.81
N GLU A 53 -5.83 12.64 7.31
CA GLU A 53 -6.96 13.16 8.12
C GLU A 53 -7.46 12.14 9.16
N ASN A 54 -7.33 10.83 8.86
CA ASN A 54 -7.81 9.76 9.72
C ASN A 54 -6.66 9.03 10.43
N GLU A 55 -6.51 9.27 11.73
CA GLU A 55 -5.49 8.62 12.58
C GLU A 55 -5.53 7.08 12.56
N SER A 56 -6.72 6.47 12.43
CA SER A 56 -6.84 5.02 12.30
C SER A 56 -6.19 4.55 11.01
N PHE A 57 -6.40 5.28 9.92
CA PHE A 57 -5.87 4.94 8.62
C PHE A 57 -4.35 5.14 8.54
N ILE A 58 -3.79 6.15 9.22
CA ILE A 58 -2.33 6.29 9.32
C ILE A 58 -1.69 5.04 9.97
N ASN A 59 -2.39 4.30 10.86
CA ASN A 59 -1.82 3.08 11.46
C ASN A 59 -1.70 1.99 10.41
N THR A 60 -2.71 1.86 9.57
CA THR A 60 -2.74 0.90 8.46
C THR A 60 -1.74 1.27 7.36
N TRP A 61 -1.57 2.57 7.10
CA TRP A 61 -0.71 3.07 6.04
C TRP A 61 0.77 3.09 6.43
N CYS A 62 1.10 3.34 7.70
CA CYS A 62 2.46 3.31 8.22
C CYS A 62 3.04 1.90 8.16
N VAL A 63 3.97 1.66 7.24
CA VAL A 63 4.67 0.39 7.07
C VAL A 63 6.05 0.38 7.74
N HIS A 64 6.30 1.31 8.66
CA HIS A 64 7.55 1.37 9.39
C HIS A 64 7.79 0.10 10.20
N GLY A 65 8.91 -0.58 9.92
CA GLY A 65 9.27 -1.85 10.57
C GLY A 65 8.66 -3.08 9.89
N GLU A 66 7.85 -2.91 8.84
CA GLU A 66 7.34 -4.04 8.07
C GLU A 66 8.43 -4.66 7.20
N ARG A 67 8.51 -6.00 7.25
CA ARG A 67 9.51 -6.76 6.49
C ARG A 67 9.18 -6.83 5.00
N HIS A 68 7.90 -6.74 4.65
CA HIS A 68 7.40 -6.90 3.29
C HIS A 68 6.78 -5.59 2.79
N LEU A 69 7.62 -4.71 2.27
CA LEU A 69 7.21 -3.40 1.72
C LEU A 69 6.67 -3.46 0.28
N THR A 70 6.71 -4.65 -0.34
CA THR A 70 6.33 -4.84 -1.75
C THR A 70 5.06 -5.66 -1.87
N THR A 71 4.23 -5.34 -2.84
CA THR A 71 3.03 -6.09 -3.23
C THR A 71 3.34 -7.40 -3.96
N ASN A 72 4.61 -7.74 -4.18
CA ASN A 72 5.06 -8.93 -4.93
C ASN A 72 4.38 -10.24 -4.49
N ALA A 73 4.20 -10.45 -3.18
CA ALA A 73 3.55 -11.64 -2.65
C ALA A 73 2.06 -11.69 -3.03
N ILE A 74 1.36 -10.56 -2.89
CA ILE A 74 -0.06 -10.41 -3.25
C ILE A 74 -0.23 -10.53 -4.76
N GLU A 75 0.61 -9.88 -5.56
CA GLU A 75 0.59 -9.97 -7.02
C GLU A 75 0.85 -11.39 -7.51
N SER A 76 1.82 -12.07 -6.90
CA SER A 76 2.11 -13.48 -7.22
C SER A 76 0.94 -14.38 -6.88
N TRP A 77 0.31 -14.19 -5.72
CA TRP A 77 -0.89 -14.92 -5.32
C TRP A 77 -2.06 -14.64 -6.27
N TYR A 78 -2.34 -13.36 -6.56
CA TYR A 78 -3.41 -12.95 -7.46
C TYR A 78 -3.23 -13.53 -8.88
N LYS A 79 -1.99 -13.57 -9.37
CA LYS A 79 -1.66 -14.19 -10.65
C LYS A 79 -1.93 -15.70 -10.64
N LYS A 80 -1.53 -16.41 -9.59
CA LYS A 80 -1.82 -17.84 -9.43
C LYS A 80 -3.33 -18.09 -9.36
N PHE A 81 -4.04 -17.30 -8.56
CA PHE A 81 -5.48 -17.38 -8.41
C PHE A 81 -6.21 -17.20 -9.75
N ASN A 82 -5.90 -16.14 -10.50
CA ASN A 82 -6.50 -15.90 -11.81
C ASN A 82 -6.14 -16.95 -12.87
N SER A 83 -5.03 -17.67 -12.69
CA SER A 83 -4.71 -18.81 -13.58
C SER A 83 -5.54 -20.06 -13.25
N ALA A 84 -6.00 -20.20 -12.01
CA ALA A 84 -6.83 -21.31 -11.54
C ALA A 84 -8.34 -21.05 -11.72
N VAL A 85 -8.79 -19.79 -11.61
CA VAL A 85 -10.19 -19.40 -11.79
C VAL A 85 -10.51 -19.12 -13.25
N SER A 86 -11.54 -19.78 -13.78
CA SER A 86 -12.08 -19.46 -15.11
C SER A 86 -12.71 -18.05 -15.13
N LYS A 87 -12.57 -17.32 -16.26
CA LYS A 87 -13.17 -15.98 -16.43
C LYS A 87 -14.67 -15.91 -16.16
N ASN A 88 -15.39 -17.01 -16.39
CA ASN A 88 -16.84 -17.11 -16.17
C ASN A 88 -17.18 -18.09 -15.04
N ALA A 89 -16.28 -18.24 -14.07
CA ALA A 89 -16.49 -19.15 -12.96
C ALA A 89 -17.76 -18.77 -12.19
N ASN A 90 -18.60 -19.77 -11.91
CA ASN A 90 -19.70 -19.59 -10.97
C ASN A 90 -19.20 -19.61 -9.52
N LEU A 91 -20.06 -19.22 -8.58
CA LEU A 91 -19.70 -19.14 -7.16
C LEU A 91 -19.11 -20.45 -6.62
N TYR A 92 -19.65 -21.60 -7.03
CA TYR A 92 -19.16 -22.90 -6.58
C TYR A 92 -17.72 -23.17 -7.05
N GLN A 93 -17.42 -22.87 -8.32
CA GLN A 93 -16.08 -23.00 -8.87
C GLN A 93 -15.08 -22.07 -8.18
N LEU A 94 -15.50 -20.84 -7.88
CA LEU A 94 -14.68 -19.88 -7.14
C LEU A 94 -14.35 -20.39 -5.73
N LEU A 95 -15.37 -20.89 -5.01
CA LEU A 95 -15.20 -21.41 -3.66
C LEU A 95 -14.29 -22.64 -3.61
N ASN A 96 -14.34 -23.52 -4.61
CA ASN A 96 -13.45 -24.67 -4.68
C ASN A 96 -11.99 -24.24 -4.84
N VAL A 97 -11.69 -23.30 -5.75
CA VAL A 97 -10.31 -22.81 -5.93
C VAL A 97 -9.79 -22.13 -4.66
N LEU A 98 -10.63 -21.33 -3.99
CA LEU A 98 -10.26 -20.70 -2.71
C LEU A 98 -10.00 -21.73 -1.61
N LYS A 99 -10.80 -22.79 -1.56
CA LYS A 99 -10.61 -23.87 -0.59
C LYS A 99 -9.31 -24.64 -0.84
N GLU A 100 -9.04 -24.98 -2.10
CA GLU A 100 -7.80 -25.66 -2.50
C GLU A 100 -6.56 -24.82 -2.16
N ASP A 101 -6.59 -23.51 -2.41
CA ASP A 101 -5.50 -22.60 -2.03
C ASP A 101 -5.31 -22.53 -0.52
N ALA A 102 -6.41 -22.44 0.25
CA ALA A 102 -6.36 -22.43 1.71
C ALA A 102 -5.78 -23.73 2.29
N ASP A 103 -6.17 -24.89 1.75
CA ASP A 103 -5.67 -26.19 2.17
C ASP A 103 -4.14 -26.32 1.92
N LEU A 104 -3.64 -25.79 0.80
CA LEU A 104 -2.20 -25.74 0.51
C LEU A 104 -1.42 -24.89 1.52
N GLN A 105 -1.98 -23.76 1.94
CA GLN A 105 -1.35 -22.86 2.91
C GLN A 105 -1.24 -23.51 4.31
N ILE A 106 -2.24 -24.29 4.71
CA ILE A 106 -2.22 -25.03 5.99
C ILE A 106 -1.08 -26.04 6.01
N VAL A 107 -0.92 -26.82 4.94
CA VAL A 107 0.15 -27.83 4.82
C VAL A 107 1.53 -27.19 4.85
N VAL A 108 1.71 -26.05 4.18
CA VAL A 108 2.98 -25.32 4.20
C VAL A 108 3.30 -24.82 5.61
N ALA A 109 2.33 -24.29 6.35
CA ALA A 109 2.56 -23.81 7.72
C ALA A 109 2.99 -24.93 8.69
N THR A 110 2.47 -26.14 8.53
CA THR A 110 2.82 -27.29 9.39
C THR A 110 4.20 -27.89 9.11
N GLN A 111 4.82 -27.56 7.97
CA GLN A 111 6.16 -28.08 7.61
C GLN A 111 7.32 -27.27 8.21
N TYR A 112 7.03 -26.09 8.79
CA TYR A 112 8.02 -25.19 9.38
C TYR A 112 7.89 -25.03 10.90
N GLU A 113 7.06 -25.86 11.55
CA GLU A 113 7.05 -26.10 13.00
C GLU A 113 7.96 -27.28 13.35
#